data_AF-A0A6N0DPT4-F1
#
_entry.id   AF-A0A6N0DPT4-F1
#
_cell.length_a   1.000
_cell.length_b   1.000
_cell.length_c   1.000
_cell.angle_alpha   90.00
_cell.angle_beta   90.00
_cell.angle_gamma   90.00
#
_symmetry.space_group_name_H-M   'P 1'
#
loop_
_entity.id
_entity.type
_entity.pdbx_description
1 polymer ?
#
loop_
_entity_poly.entity_id
_entity_poly.type
_entity_poly.pdbx_seq_one_letter_code
_entity_poly.pdbx_strand_id
1 'polypeptide(L)'
;MSSVHVSTKMAIAMLLCGFALATVPASATEVPKRKLGHWELTTVTPGVGKRVFDICVTDKDNIAIPENAGECGEPEVLDAGSETIVNVTCMQNGAKQVISTALSGDFDKRYHAVVKMTFDPPMGGMDHFGMTIDGKFVSTDCPETEGQVEEER
;
A
#
# COMPACT_ATOMS: atom_id res chain seq x y z
N MET A 1 35.50 -75.51 -26.05
CA MET A 1 34.26 -76.25 -26.31
C MET A 1 33.09 -75.37 -25.89
N SER A 2 32.20 -75.12 -26.84
CA SER A 2 30.76 -74.83 -26.72
C SER A 2 30.26 -73.61 -25.92
N SER A 3 29.59 -72.73 -26.67
CA SER A 3 28.56 -71.74 -26.29
C SER A 3 27.49 -72.28 -25.33
N VAL A 4 26.84 -71.40 -24.54
CA VAL A 4 25.37 -71.17 -24.51
C VAL A 4 25.06 -69.74 -24.02
N HIS A 5 24.08 -69.11 -24.67
CA HIS A 5 23.48 -67.79 -24.41
C HIS A 5 22.65 -67.72 -23.12
N VAL A 6 22.52 -66.54 -22.50
CA VAL A 6 21.21 -66.07 -21.97
C VAL A 6 21.12 -64.54 -22.11
N SER A 7 20.22 -64.09 -22.99
CA SER A 7 19.69 -62.72 -23.02
C SER A 7 18.51 -62.68 -22.04
N THR A 8 18.52 -61.80 -21.05
CA THR A 8 17.35 -61.54 -20.22
C THR A 8 17.25 -60.04 -19.92
N LYS A 9 16.22 -59.46 -20.50
CA LYS A 9 15.78 -58.07 -20.39
C LYS A 9 15.50 -57.75 -18.92
N MET A 10 16.02 -56.64 -18.39
CA MET A 10 15.53 -56.11 -17.14
C MET A 10 15.38 -54.59 -17.22
N ALA A 11 14.21 -54.14 -16.78
CA ALA A 11 13.53 -52.93 -17.18
C ALA A 11 14.14 -51.65 -16.61
N ILE A 12 14.15 -50.60 -17.43
CA ILE A 12 14.46 -49.23 -17.03
C ILE A 12 13.29 -48.72 -16.18
N ALA A 13 13.50 -48.67 -14.87
CA ALA A 13 12.60 -47.97 -13.94
C ALA A 13 12.83 -46.46 -14.09
N MET A 14 12.05 -45.83 -14.96
CA MET A 14 12.05 -44.39 -15.17
C MET A 14 11.33 -43.73 -13.98
N LEU A 15 12.10 -43.24 -12.99
CA LEU A 15 11.60 -42.44 -11.89
C LEU A 15 11.07 -41.11 -12.45
N LEU A 16 9.76 -41.01 -12.67
CA LEU A 16 9.08 -39.74 -12.90
C LEU A 16 9.04 -38.96 -11.57
N CYS A 17 10.06 -38.13 -11.33
CA CYS A 17 9.95 -37.04 -10.37
C CYS A 17 8.94 -36.02 -10.91
N GLY A 18 7.68 -36.16 -10.47
CA GLY A 18 6.64 -35.16 -10.70
C GLY A 18 7.03 -33.85 -10.01
N PHE A 19 7.56 -32.90 -10.77
CA PHE A 19 7.61 -31.50 -10.37
C PHE A 19 6.17 -31.00 -10.38
N ALA A 20 5.51 -31.03 -9.24
CA ALA A 20 4.28 -30.27 -9.04
C ALA A 20 4.66 -28.78 -9.08
N LEU A 21 4.42 -28.13 -10.23
CA LEU A 21 4.40 -26.67 -10.27
C LEU A 21 3.24 -26.23 -9.38
N ALA A 22 3.55 -25.83 -8.14
CA ALA A 22 2.61 -25.13 -7.30
C ALA A 22 2.29 -23.81 -7.99
N THR A 23 1.15 -23.75 -8.68
CA THR A 23 0.56 -22.51 -9.15
C THR A 23 0.13 -21.72 -7.91
N VAL A 24 1.00 -20.84 -7.42
CA VAL A 24 0.63 -19.88 -6.38
C VAL A 24 -0.43 -18.97 -7.00
N PRO A 25 -1.65 -18.91 -6.46
CA PRO A 25 -2.62 -17.94 -6.94
C PRO A 25 -2.01 -16.56 -6.74
N ALA A 26 -1.96 -15.77 -7.80
CA ALA A 26 -1.69 -14.34 -7.69
C ALA A 26 -2.90 -13.72 -6.96
N SER A 27 -2.83 -13.64 -5.64
CA SER A 27 -3.74 -12.78 -4.89
C SER A 27 -3.46 -11.36 -5.36
N ALA A 28 -4.46 -10.68 -5.92
CA ALA A 28 -4.36 -9.26 -6.16
C ALA A 28 -4.17 -8.59 -4.79
N THR A 29 -3.00 -8.02 -4.54
CA THR A 29 -2.77 -7.24 -3.32
C THR A 29 -3.66 -6.01 -3.41
N GLU A 30 -4.61 -5.87 -2.49
CA GLU A 30 -5.48 -4.69 -2.41
C GLU A 30 -4.83 -3.61 -1.55
N VAL A 31 -5.27 -2.35 -1.74
CA VAL A 31 -4.88 -1.27 -0.83
C VAL A 31 -5.38 -1.62 0.59
N PRO A 32 -4.51 -1.56 1.62
CA PRO A 32 -4.92 -1.81 2.99
C PRO A 32 -6.07 -0.90 3.43
N LYS A 33 -7.07 -1.47 4.10
CA LYS A 33 -8.24 -0.74 4.60
C LYS A 33 -8.12 -0.53 6.10
N ARG A 34 -8.30 0.73 6.52
CA ARG A 34 -8.40 1.08 7.94
C ARG A 34 -9.73 0.59 8.49
N LYS A 35 -9.73 0.14 9.74
CA LYS A 35 -10.95 -0.12 10.49
C LYS A 35 -11.82 1.14 10.55
N LEU A 36 -13.12 0.97 10.34
CA LEU A 36 -14.10 2.05 10.46
C LEU A 36 -14.14 2.64 11.87
N GLY A 37 -14.26 3.96 11.96
CA GLY A 37 -14.35 4.68 13.23
C GLY A 37 -13.32 5.80 13.36
N HIS A 38 -13.08 6.21 14.59
CA HIS A 38 -12.25 7.35 14.94
C HIS A 38 -10.76 6.99 15.00
N TRP A 39 -9.95 7.80 14.32
CA TRP A 39 -8.50 7.67 14.28
C TRP A 39 -7.82 8.99 14.62
N GLU A 40 -6.80 8.92 15.46
CA GLU A 40 -5.83 10.00 15.66
C GLU A 40 -4.69 9.81 14.66
N LEU A 41 -4.42 10.83 13.84
CA LEU A 41 -3.33 10.85 12.88
C LEU A 41 -2.24 11.82 13.34
N THR A 42 -1.00 11.35 13.37
CA THR A 42 0.18 12.18 13.51
C THR A 42 0.89 12.27 12.16
N THR A 43 1.02 13.48 11.62
CA THR A 43 1.74 13.75 10.37
C THR A 43 3.03 14.49 10.65
N VAL A 44 4.10 14.15 9.93
CA VAL A 44 5.37 14.88 9.96
C VAL A 44 5.74 15.27 8.54
N THR A 45 5.84 16.56 8.30
CA THR A 45 6.18 17.13 6.98
C THR A 45 7.47 17.95 7.10
N PRO A 46 8.48 17.74 6.24
CA PRO A 46 9.68 18.58 6.21
C PRO A 46 9.33 20.06 6.04
N GLY A 47 9.97 20.93 6.82
CA GLY A 47 9.75 22.39 6.78
C GLY A 47 8.48 22.89 7.48
N VAL A 48 7.47 22.05 7.70
CA VAL A 48 6.23 22.41 8.42
C VAL A 48 6.25 21.90 9.86
N GLY A 49 6.75 20.68 10.07
CA GLY A 49 6.81 20.04 11.39
C GLY A 49 5.71 18.99 11.61
N LYS A 50 5.42 18.72 12.89
CA LYS A 50 4.49 17.68 13.33
C LYS A 50 3.10 18.26 13.56
N ARG A 51 2.05 17.62 13.03
CA ARG A 51 0.64 17.93 13.33
C ARG A 51 -0.10 16.67 13.78
N VAL A 52 -0.99 16.82 14.75
CA VAL A 52 -1.87 15.75 15.25
C VAL A 52 -3.30 16.20 15.02
N PHE A 53 -4.13 15.33 14.44
CA PHE A 53 -5.54 15.61 14.20
C PHE A 53 -6.33 14.31 14.11
N ASP A 54 -7.62 14.40 14.38
CA ASP A 54 -8.53 13.27 14.36
C ASP A 54 -9.29 13.20 13.03
N ILE A 55 -9.60 11.98 12.59
CA ILE A 55 -10.46 11.71 11.44
C ILE A 55 -11.48 10.62 11.75
N CYS A 56 -12.58 10.61 11.01
CA CYS A 56 -13.53 9.51 10.97
C CYS A 56 -13.34 8.71 9.68
N VAL A 57 -12.87 7.46 9.81
CA VAL A 57 -12.73 6.53 8.69
C VAL A 57 -14.09 5.91 8.39
N THR A 58 -14.53 6.05 7.13
CA THR A 58 -15.78 5.50 6.60
C THR A 58 -15.50 4.46 5.52
N ASP A 59 -16.54 3.86 4.94
CA ASP A 59 -16.43 2.92 3.83
C ASP A 59 -15.85 3.53 2.54
N LYS A 60 -15.90 4.86 2.42
CA LYS A 60 -15.34 5.64 1.31
C LYS A 60 -13.88 6.05 1.54
N ASP A 61 -13.31 5.67 2.67
CA ASP A 61 -11.95 6.03 3.00
C ASP A 61 -10.93 5.49 1.99
N ASN A 62 -9.95 6.33 1.63
CA ASN A 62 -8.83 5.93 0.81
C ASN A 62 -7.52 6.40 1.44
N ILE A 63 -6.80 5.47 2.07
CA ILE A 63 -5.52 5.74 2.71
C ILE A 63 -4.39 6.07 1.73
N ALA A 64 -4.50 5.63 0.47
CA ALA A 64 -3.43 5.76 -0.51
C ALA A 64 -3.50 7.06 -1.31
N ILE A 65 -4.68 7.67 -1.41
CA ILE A 65 -4.94 8.86 -2.22
C ILE A 65 -5.42 10.00 -1.32
N PRO A 66 -4.68 11.13 -1.22
CA PRO A 66 -5.16 12.32 -0.54
C PRO A 66 -6.48 12.83 -1.15
N GLU A 67 -7.42 13.30 -0.32
CA GLU A 67 -8.75 13.76 -0.79
C GLU A 67 -8.67 14.85 -1.88
N ASN A 68 -7.64 15.69 -1.83
CA ASN A 68 -7.42 16.79 -2.76
C ASN A 68 -6.41 16.45 -3.87
N ALA A 69 -6.18 15.19 -4.22
CA ALA A 69 -5.21 14.79 -5.24
C ALA A 69 -5.70 14.96 -6.71
N GLY A 70 -6.96 15.36 -6.91
CA GLY A 70 -7.54 15.52 -8.25
C GLY A 70 -8.05 14.21 -8.85
N GLU A 71 -7.98 14.09 -10.17
CA GLU A 71 -8.43 12.89 -10.90
C GLU A 71 -7.34 11.83 -10.89
N CYS A 72 -7.55 10.75 -10.16
CA CYS A 72 -6.57 9.67 -10.03
C CYS A 72 -6.93 8.45 -10.87
N GLY A 73 -5.91 7.82 -11.44
CA GLY A 73 -6.03 6.49 -12.05
C GLY A 73 -6.19 5.38 -11.01
N GLU A 74 -6.27 4.14 -11.50
CA GLU A 74 -6.30 2.96 -10.64
C GLU A 74 -4.97 2.79 -9.88
N PRO A 75 -4.99 2.53 -8.57
CA PRO A 75 -3.76 2.29 -7.81
C PRO A 75 -3.05 1.01 -8.25
N GLU A 76 -1.74 1.10 -8.44
CA GLU A 76 -0.87 -0.08 -8.54
C GLU A 76 -0.41 -0.47 -7.13
N VAL A 77 -0.68 -1.70 -6.74
CA VAL A 77 -0.38 -2.20 -5.40
C VAL A 77 0.69 -3.30 -5.47
N LEU A 78 1.75 -3.11 -4.69
CA LEU A 78 2.87 -4.04 -4.59
C LEU A 78 3.01 -4.53 -3.15
N ASP A 79 3.01 -5.85 -2.97
CA ASP A 79 3.44 -6.48 -1.71
C ASP A 79 4.98 -6.44 -1.63
N ALA A 80 5.50 -5.77 -0.60
CA ALA A 80 6.92 -5.64 -0.30
C ALA A 80 7.28 -6.31 1.04
N GLY A 81 6.56 -7.36 1.42
CA GLY A 81 6.84 -8.16 2.60
C GLY A 81 6.26 -7.54 3.88
N SER A 82 7.01 -6.67 4.55
CA SER A 82 6.51 -5.96 5.74
C SER A 82 5.69 -4.72 5.42
N GLU A 83 5.65 -4.32 4.15
CA GLU A 83 4.98 -3.13 3.68
C GLU A 83 4.15 -3.44 2.44
N THR A 84 3.09 -2.67 2.23
CA THR A 84 2.37 -2.58 0.97
C THR A 84 2.69 -1.23 0.34
N ILE A 85 3.24 -1.23 -0.87
CA ILE A 85 3.53 -0.02 -1.63
C ILE A 85 2.37 0.24 -2.58
N VAL A 86 1.77 1.42 -2.49
CA VAL A 86 0.70 1.85 -3.38
C VAL A 86 1.18 3.02 -4.21
N ASN A 87 1.20 2.85 -5.53
CA ASN A 87 1.53 3.90 -6.49
C ASN A 87 0.27 4.36 -7.20
N VAL A 88 0.07 5.67 -7.31
CA VAL A 88 -1.03 6.24 -8.08
C VAL A 88 -0.55 7.45 -8.85
N THR A 89 -1.04 7.59 -10.09
CA THR A 89 -0.88 8.81 -10.88
C THR A 89 -2.20 9.56 -10.86
N CYS A 90 -2.13 10.84 -10.49
CA CYS A 90 -3.26 11.75 -10.48
C CYS A 90 -2.98 12.95 -11.40
N MET A 91 -4.06 13.57 -11.88
CA MET A 91 -4.04 14.82 -12.61
C MET A 91 -4.73 15.88 -11.76
N GLN A 92 -3.99 16.93 -11.41
CA GLN A 92 -4.51 18.05 -10.64
C GLN A 92 -4.11 19.37 -11.31
N ASN A 93 -5.09 20.21 -11.64
CA ASN A 93 -4.86 21.53 -12.24
C ASN A 93 -3.94 21.51 -13.48
N GLY A 94 -4.02 20.44 -14.28
CA GLY A 94 -3.18 20.25 -15.47
C GLY A 94 -1.75 19.75 -15.19
N ALA A 95 -1.39 19.54 -13.93
CA ALA A 95 -0.14 18.91 -13.52
C ALA A 95 -0.34 17.42 -13.25
N LYS A 96 0.64 16.62 -13.69
CA LYS A 96 0.77 15.22 -13.34
C LYS A 96 1.37 15.13 -11.95
N GLN A 97 0.69 14.39 -11.08
CA GLN A 97 1.11 14.08 -9.73
C GLN A 97 1.33 12.57 -9.62
N VAL A 98 2.52 12.13 -9.22
CA VAL A 98 2.79 10.71 -8.93
C VAL A 98 2.94 10.58 -7.43
N ILE A 99 2.14 9.71 -6.82
CA ILE A 99 2.12 9.46 -5.38
C ILE A 99 2.57 8.02 -5.16
N SER A 100 3.51 7.81 -4.24
CA SER A 100 3.96 6.51 -3.77
C SER A 100 3.84 6.47 -2.25
N THR A 101 3.06 5.54 -1.74
CA THR A 101 2.79 5.39 -0.31
C THR A 101 3.20 4.00 0.13
N ALA A 102 4.20 3.91 1.01
CA ALA A 102 4.54 2.67 1.70
C ALA A 102 3.73 2.58 2.99
N LEU A 103 2.94 1.51 3.13
CA LEU A 103 2.00 1.29 4.22
C LEU A 103 2.43 0.07 5.04
N SER A 104 2.47 0.20 6.36
CA SER A 104 2.83 -0.90 7.26
C SER A 104 2.05 -0.86 8.59
N GLY A 105 2.02 -2.00 9.29
CA GLY A 105 1.38 -2.12 10.60
C GLY A 105 0.05 -2.88 10.58
N ASP A 106 -0.76 -2.62 11.60
CA ASP A 106 -2.07 -3.23 11.83
C ASP A 106 -3.16 -2.18 11.62
N PHE A 107 -3.88 -2.29 10.50
CA PHE A 107 -4.91 -1.33 10.10
C PHE A 107 -6.19 -1.39 10.95
N ASP A 108 -6.25 -2.27 11.96
CA ASP A 108 -7.28 -2.26 13.00
C ASP A 108 -6.84 -1.54 14.29
N LYS A 109 -5.55 -1.20 14.42
CA LYS A 109 -4.98 -0.63 15.64
C LYS A 109 -4.06 0.55 15.40
N ARG A 110 -2.96 0.33 14.68
CA ARG A 110 -1.91 1.30 14.44
C ARG A 110 -1.19 1.00 13.12
N TYR A 111 -1.06 2.01 12.28
CA TYR A 111 -0.32 1.90 11.03
C TYR A 111 0.69 3.04 10.90
N HIS A 112 1.68 2.81 10.04
CA HIS A 112 2.63 3.82 9.58
C HIS A 112 2.53 3.95 8.06
N ALA A 113 2.66 5.18 7.56
CA ALA A 113 2.72 5.48 6.15
C ALA A 113 3.89 6.43 5.84
N VAL A 114 4.63 6.12 4.78
CA VAL A 114 5.62 7.02 4.19
C VAL A 114 5.12 7.41 2.81
N VAL A 115 4.84 8.70 2.62
CA VAL A 115 4.30 9.26 1.38
C VAL A 115 5.40 10.02 0.65
N LYS A 116 5.53 9.76 -0.65
CA LYS A 116 6.37 10.51 -1.58
C LYS A 116 5.55 10.93 -2.78
N MET A 117 5.73 12.17 -3.20
CA MET A 117 4.97 12.78 -4.30
C MET A 117 5.90 13.53 -5.22
N THR A 118 5.64 13.50 -6.52
CA THR A 118 6.31 14.33 -7.53
C THR A 118 5.29 15.03 -8.41
N PHE A 119 5.61 16.24 -8.88
CA PHE A 119 4.72 17.09 -9.66
C PHE A 119 5.37 17.53 -10.97
N ASP A 120 4.64 17.44 -12.08
CA ASP A 120 5.07 17.89 -13.41
C ASP A 120 3.91 18.59 -14.16
N PRO A 121 3.96 19.91 -14.38
CA PRO A 121 5.00 20.85 -13.92
C PRO A 121 4.99 21.04 -12.39
N PRO A 122 6.04 21.66 -11.81
CA PRO A 122 6.09 21.96 -10.38
C PRO A 122 4.87 22.74 -9.89
N MET A 123 4.28 22.32 -8.77
CA MET A 123 3.13 22.97 -8.15
C MET A 123 3.59 23.80 -6.95
N GLY A 124 3.19 25.07 -6.90
CA GLY A 124 3.60 25.97 -5.80
C GLY A 124 5.13 26.15 -5.70
N GLY A 125 5.86 25.95 -6.81
CA GLY A 125 7.33 25.99 -6.85
C GLY A 125 8.03 24.71 -6.38
N MET A 126 7.29 23.64 -6.09
CA MET A 126 7.82 22.34 -5.66
C MET A 126 7.59 21.27 -6.72
N ASP A 127 8.63 20.52 -7.06
CA ASP A 127 8.60 19.35 -7.95
C ASP A 127 8.47 18.03 -7.18
N HIS A 128 8.69 18.05 -5.86
CA HIS A 128 8.51 16.90 -4.99
C HIS A 128 8.01 17.30 -3.60
N PHE A 129 7.35 16.35 -2.94
CA PHE A 129 6.86 16.46 -1.56
C PHE A 129 6.95 15.10 -0.87
N GLY A 130 7.09 15.11 0.46
CA GLY A 130 7.04 13.88 1.24
C GLY A 130 6.61 14.13 2.67
N MET A 131 6.00 13.12 3.28
CA MET A 131 5.58 13.16 4.68
C MET A 131 5.47 11.75 5.26
N THR A 132 5.47 11.64 6.59
CA THR A 132 5.08 10.41 7.29
C THR A 132 3.77 10.60 8.02
N ILE A 133 3.01 9.52 8.15
CA ILE A 133 1.74 9.49 8.86
C ILE A 133 1.72 8.28 9.79
N ASP A 134 1.50 8.50 11.08
CA ASP A 134 1.19 7.44 12.05
C ASP A 134 -0.29 7.54 12.40
N GLY A 135 -1.05 6.47 12.17
CA GLY A 135 -2.45 6.39 12.56
C GLY A 135 -2.64 5.51 13.78
N LYS A 136 -3.52 5.91 14.68
CA LYS A 136 -3.94 5.13 15.85
C LYS A 136 -5.47 5.09 15.94
N PHE A 137 -6.03 3.90 15.97
CA PHE A 137 -7.45 3.70 16.21
C PHE A 137 -7.80 4.11 17.65
N VAL A 138 -8.84 4.93 17.80
CA VAL A 138 -9.28 5.49 19.08
C VAL A 138 -10.56 4.81 19.55
N SER A 139 -11.61 4.83 18.73
CA SER A 139 -12.95 4.33 19.07
C SER A 139 -13.74 3.97 17.83
N THR A 140 -14.77 3.13 17.99
CA THR A 140 -15.76 2.87 16.93
C THR A 140 -16.67 4.06 16.69
N ASP A 141 -16.90 4.87 17.72
CA ASP A 141 -17.70 6.10 17.64
C ASP A 141 -16.83 7.24 17.12
N CYS A 142 -17.33 7.94 16.11
CA CYS A 142 -16.72 9.17 15.63
C CYS A 142 -17.25 10.36 16.43
N PRO A 143 -16.39 11.25 16.94
CA PRO A 143 -16.86 12.49 17.54
C PRO A 143 -17.63 13.29 16.49
N GLU A 144 -18.77 13.89 16.87
CA GLU A 144 -19.35 14.95 16.06
C GLU A 144 -18.33 16.08 16.02
N THR A 145 -17.91 16.48 14.83
CA THR A 145 -16.84 17.47 14.61
C THR A 145 -17.22 18.81 15.26
N GLU A 146 -16.90 19.00 16.54
CA GLU A 146 -16.85 20.32 17.16
C GLU A 146 -15.61 21.02 16.61
N GLY A 147 -15.80 21.69 15.47
CA GLY A 147 -15.00 22.83 15.01
C GLY A 147 -13.48 22.65 15.04
N GLN A 148 -12.90 22.37 13.87
CA GLN A 148 -11.59 22.93 13.56
C GLN A 148 -11.70 24.46 13.59
N VAL A 149 -11.58 25.06 14.77
CA VAL A 149 -11.23 26.47 14.90
C VAL A 149 -9.77 26.53 14.46
N GLU A 150 -9.60 26.87 13.20
CA GLU A 150 -8.39 27.42 12.63
C GLU A 150 -7.98 28.61 13.54
N GLU A 151 -7.06 28.37 14.48
CA GLU A 151 -6.37 29.44 15.20
C GLU A 151 -5.43 30.10 14.19
N GLU A 152 -6.01 31.02 13.41
CA GLU A 152 -5.28 32.02 12.64
C GLU A 152 -4.50 32.88 13.66
N ARG A 153 -3.18 32.70 13.71
CA ARG A 153 -2.23 33.68 14.30
C ARG A 153 -1.07 33.90 13.34
#